data_AF-A0A7S1X1Y8-F1
#
_entry.id   AF-A0A7S1X1Y8-F1
#
_cell.length_a   1.000
_cell.length_b   1.000
_cell.length_c   1.000
_cell.angle_alpha   90.00
_cell.angle_beta   90.00
_cell.angle_gamma   90.00
#
_symmetry.space_group_name_H-M   'P 1'
#
loop_
_entity.id
_entity.type
_entity.pdbx_description
1 polymer ?
#
loop_
_entity_poly.entity_id
_entity_poly.type
_entity_poly.pdbx_seq_one_letter_code
_entity_poly.pdbx_strand_id
1 'polypeptide(L)'
;SNEFIDGAVRSGGGVLVHCFEGRSRSATLVLAYLMDRRGRTLREAMAGLRAAHPPTLPNPGFLAQLRDLDVSLHGRASTRPVRRSSQPAAKTCPVCAKQVGISMSSLTAHMRRHHPEAWEQREASEK
;
A
#
# COMPACT_ATOMS: atom_id res chain seq x y z
N SER A 1 16.41 -10.05 -1.70
CA SER A 1 17.37 -10.45 -2.75
C SER A 1 16.81 -10.05 -4.10
N ASN A 2 17.61 -9.35 -4.91
CA ASN A 2 17.34 -8.98 -6.32
C ASN A 2 18.10 -9.88 -7.31
N GLU A 3 18.65 -11.00 -6.82
CA GLU A 3 19.59 -11.85 -7.55
C GLU A 3 18.95 -12.53 -8.76
N PHE A 4 17.66 -12.86 -8.71
CA PHE A 4 16.97 -13.49 -9.84
C PHE A 4 16.94 -12.58 -11.08
N ILE A 5 16.53 -11.33 -10.90
CA ILE A 5 16.50 -10.34 -11.99
C ILE A 5 17.93 -10.04 -12.45
N ASP A 6 18.84 -9.85 -11.51
CA ASP A 6 20.22 -9.50 -11.83
C ASP A 6 20.97 -10.61 -12.58
N GLY A 7 20.79 -11.86 -12.17
CA GLY A 7 21.41 -13.02 -12.79
C GLY A 7 21.01 -13.17 -14.26
N ALA A 8 19.70 -13.07 -14.55
CA ALA A 8 19.20 -13.14 -15.91
C ALA A 8 19.69 -11.98 -16.79
N VAL A 9 19.78 -10.76 -16.24
CA VAL A 9 20.31 -9.62 -17.00
C VAL A 9 21.81 -9.77 -17.25
N ARG A 10 22.57 -10.27 -16.28
CA ARG A 10 24.02 -10.52 -16.42
C ARG A 10 24.34 -11.63 -17.41
N SER A 11 23.44 -12.59 -17.60
CA SER A 11 23.58 -13.64 -18.61
C SER A 11 23.14 -13.19 -20.01
N GLY A 12 22.79 -11.91 -20.21
CA GLY A 12 22.28 -11.39 -21.48
C GLY A 12 20.84 -11.79 -21.80
N GLY A 13 20.12 -12.35 -20.83
CA GLY A 13 18.71 -12.72 -20.95
C GLY A 13 17.75 -11.59 -20.53
N GLY A 14 16.47 -11.92 -20.45
CA GLY A 14 15.41 -11.01 -20.00
C GLY A 14 14.50 -11.65 -18.95
N VAL A 15 13.87 -10.79 -18.13
CA VAL A 15 12.88 -11.21 -17.12
C VAL A 15 11.60 -10.41 -17.30
N LEU A 16 10.47 -11.12 -17.37
CA LEU A 16 9.15 -10.51 -17.29
C LEU A 16 8.70 -10.45 -15.82
N VAL A 17 8.58 -9.24 -15.28
CA VAL A 17 8.02 -9.01 -13.94
C VAL A 17 6.59 -8.52 -14.08
N HIS A 18 5.60 -9.33 -13.68
CA HIS A 18 4.19 -8.98 -13.79
C HIS A 18 3.42 -9.14 -12.48
N CYS A 19 2.25 -8.50 -12.42
CA CYS A 19 1.23 -8.79 -11.42
C CYS A 19 -0.14 -8.81 -12.13
N PHE A 20 -1.24 -8.54 -11.43
CA PHE A 20 -2.56 -8.53 -12.08
C PHE A 20 -2.72 -7.35 -13.05
N GLU A 21 -2.62 -6.11 -12.57
CA GLU A 21 -2.76 -4.91 -13.42
C GLU A 21 -1.41 -4.34 -13.90
N GLY A 22 -0.28 -4.87 -13.41
CA GLY A 22 1.03 -4.29 -13.71
C GLY A 22 1.30 -2.91 -13.07
N ARG A 23 0.44 -2.44 -12.16
CA ARG A 23 0.50 -1.07 -11.61
C ARG A 23 1.28 -0.94 -10.31
N SER A 24 1.12 -1.90 -9.40
CA SER A 24 1.54 -1.75 -8.00
C SER A 24 2.63 -2.74 -7.59
N ARG A 25 2.31 -4.03 -7.48
CA ARG A 25 3.25 -5.07 -6.98
C ARG A 25 4.47 -5.23 -7.89
N SER A 26 4.25 -5.49 -9.18
CA SER A 26 5.35 -5.65 -10.15
C SER A 26 6.19 -4.37 -10.28
N ALA A 27 5.53 -3.22 -10.38
CA ALA A 27 6.21 -1.93 -10.45
C ALA A 27 7.09 -1.68 -9.20
N THR A 28 6.61 -2.03 -8.01
CA THR A 28 7.39 -1.91 -6.76
C THR A 28 8.68 -2.71 -6.81
N LEU A 29 8.61 -3.97 -7.28
CA LEU A 29 9.81 -4.80 -7.43
C LEU A 29 10.80 -4.23 -8.44
N VAL A 30 10.31 -3.73 -9.58
CA VAL A 30 11.16 -3.10 -10.60
C VAL A 30 11.82 -1.83 -10.06
N LEU A 31 11.08 -0.98 -9.34
CA LEU A 31 11.64 0.21 -8.70
C LEU A 31 12.73 -0.14 -7.68
N ALA A 32 12.47 -1.13 -6.82
CA ALA A 32 13.47 -1.61 -5.85
C ALA A 32 14.73 -2.14 -6.55
N TYR A 33 14.58 -2.92 -7.62
CA TYR A 33 15.71 -3.40 -8.42
C TYR A 33 16.52 -2.26 -9.05
N LEU A 34 15.84 -1.25 -9.62
CA LEU A 34 16.49 -0.08 -10.21
C LEU A 34 17.27 0.74 -9.16
N MET A 35 16.77 0.85 -7.93
CA MET A 35 17.49 1.54 -6.87
C MET A 35 18.71 0.73 -6.40
N ASP A 36 18.50 -0.55 -6.08
CA ASP A 36 19.53 -1.44 -5.50
C ASP A 36 20.65 -1.80 -6.50
N ARG A 37 20.31 -2.17 -7.73
CA ARG A 37 21.29 -2.68 -8.72
C ARG A 37 21.74 -1.65 -9.74
N ARG A 38 20.99 -0.56 -9.91
CA ARG A 38 21.32 0.51 -10.88
C ARG A 38 21.64 1.85 -10.22
N GLY A 39 21.67 1.91 -8.88
CA GLY A 39 22.07 3.09 -8.13
C GLY A 39 21.15 4.30 -8.31
N ARG A 40 19.92 4.11 -8.83
CA ARG A 40 18.97 5.20 -9.03
C ARG A 40 18.33 5.59 -7.69
N THR A 41 18.03 6.86 -7.52
CA THR A 41 17.12 7.29 -6.44
C THR A 41 15.68 6.87 -6.75
N LEU A 42 14.81 6.79 -5.74
CA LEU A 42 13.39 6.49 -5.95
C LEU A 42 12.74 7.44 -6.97
N ARG A 43 13.07 8.73 -6.92
CA ARG A 43 12.58 9.74 -7.86
C ARG A 43 12.96 9.42 -9.30
N GLU A 44 14.22 9.07 -9.55
CA GLU A 44 14.72 8.72 -10.89
C GLU A 44 14.15 7.39 -11.39
N ALA A 45 14.13 6.37 -10.52
CA ALA A 45 13.55 5.07 -10.84
C ALA A 45 12.07 5.21 -11.22
N MET A 46 11.30 6.00 -10.45
CA MET A 46 9.89 6.27 -10.72
C MET A 46 9.67 7.01 -12.03
N ALA A 47 10.47 8.05 -12.31
CA ALA A 47 10.39 8.80 -13.55
C ALA A 47 10.68 7.91 -14.76
N GLY A 48 11.77 7.13 -14.71
CA GLY A 48 12.14 6.21 -15.79
C GLY A 48 11.11 5.10 -16.01
N LEU A 49 10.59 4.51 -14.94
CA LEU A 49 9.58 3.46 -15.06
C LEU A 49 8.24 4.00 -15.58
N ARG A 50 7.83 5.21 -15.18
CA ARG A 50 6.60 5.84 -15.72
C ARG A 50 6.72 6.23 -17.19
N ALA A 51 7.91 6.63 -17.63
CA ALA A 51 8.15 6.91 -19.04
C ALA A 51 7.98 5.65 -19.91
N ALA A 52 8.45 4.49 -19.43
CA ALA A 52 8.32 3.21 -20.14
C ALA A 52 6.97 2.50 -19.90
N HIS A 53 6.36 2.71 -18.73
CA HIS A 53 5.12 2.07 -18.28
C HIS A 53 4.24 3.06 -17.49
N PRO A 54 3.46 3.90 -18.19
CA PRO A 54 2.65 4.97 -17.59
C PRO A 54 1.70 4.56 -16.44
N PRO A 55 1.09 3.36 -16.42
CA PRO A 55 0.20 2.94 -15.33
C PRO A 55 0.86 2.74 -13.95
N THR A 56 2.18 2.91 -13.85
CA THR A 56 2.98 2.73 -12.63
C THR A 56 2.45 3.57 -11.47
N LEU A 57 1.86 2.88 -10.50
CA LEU A 57 1.27 3.45 -9.30
C LEU A 57 1.36 2.44 -8.13
N PRO A 58 2.54 2.34 -7.48
CA PRO A 58 2.65 1.61 -6.21
C PRO A 58 1.66 2.15 -5.19
N ASN A 59 1.09 1.26 -4.36
CA ASN A 59 0.18 1.70 -3.31
C ASN A 59 0.95 2.49 -2.24
N PRO A 60 0.27 3.26 -1.36
CA PRO A 60 0.95 4.06 -0.35
C PRO A 60 1.87 3.28 0.60
N GLY A 61 1.52 2.04 0.94
CA GLY A 61 2.36 1.17 1.76
C GLY A 61 3.66 0.79 1.07
N PHE A 62 3.59 0.40 -0.20
CA PHE A 62 4.78 0.13 -1.02
C PHE A 62 5.60 1.39 -1.27
N LEU A 63 4.98 2.55 -1.50
CA LEU A 63 5.71 3.82 -1.62
C LEU A 63 6.46 4.16 -0.35
N ALA A 64 5.88 3.90 0.84
CA ALA A 64 6.58 4.10 2.10
C ALA A 64 7.81 3.19 2.21
N GLN A 65 7.65 1.89 1.93
CA GLN A 65 8.77 0.92 1.93
C GLN A 65 9.86 1.29 0.92
N LEU A 66 9.49 1.70 -0.29
CA LEU A 66 10.44 2.15 -1.31
C LEU A 66 11.19 3.40 -0.87
N ARG A 67 10.54 4.30 -0.13
CA ARG A 67 11.18 5.51 0.40
C ARG A 67 12.15 5.17 1.54
N ASP A 68 11.81 4.20 2.38
CA ASP A 68 12.72 3.71 3.43
C ASP A 68 13.96 3.06 2.80
N LEU A 69 13.78 2.30 1.71
CA LEU A 69 14.88 1.77 0.90
C LEU A 69 15.73 2.88 0.25
N ASP A 70 15.10 3.93 -0.27
CA ASP A 70 15.80 5.10 -0.83
C ASP A 70 16.69 5.77 0.22
N VAL A 71 16.19 5.92 1.46
CA VAL A 71 16.98 6.43 2.60
C VAL A 71 18.12 5.47 2.93
N SER A 72 17.88 4.16 2.99
CA SER A 72 18.93 3.21 3.36
C SER A 72 20.06 3.13 2.32
N LEU A 73 19.74 3.31 1.03
CA LEU A 73 20.72 3.25 -0.06
C LEU A 73 21.44 4.58 -0.28
N HIS A 74 20.73 5.71 -0.12
CA HIS A 74 21.23 7.04 -0.55
C HIS A 74 21.34 8.06 0.59
N GLY A 75 21.09 7.65 1.84
CA GLY A 75 21.17 8.46 3.06
C GLY A 75 20.03 9.47 3.24
N ARG A 76 19.15 9.64 2.25
CA ARG A 76 17.99 10.53 2.32
C ARG A 76 16.90 10.13 1.33
N ALA A 77 15.66 10.49 1.64
CA ALA A 77 14.54 10.30 0.71
C ALA A 77 14.60 11.32 -0.43
N SER A 78 14.57 10.84 -1.66
CA SER A 78 14.48 11.65 -2.89
C SER A 78 13.06 12.11 -3.23
N THR A 79 12.06 11.54 -2.55
CA THR A 79 10.63 11.86 -2.73
C THR A 79 10.02 12.38 -1.44
N ARG A 80 8.97 13.21 -1.58
CA ARG A 80 8.20 13.69 -0.44
C ARG A 80 7.45 12.52 0.23
N PRO A 81 7.25 12.55 1.56
CA PRO A 81 6.38 11.60 2.22
C PRO A 81 5.01 11.58 1.54
N VAL A 82 4.53 10.39 1.19
CA VAL A 82 3.12 10.24 0.86
C VAL A 82 2.35 10.54 2.13
N ARG A 83 1.59 11.64 2.15
CA ARG A 83 0.63 11.87 3.22
C ARG A 83 -0.28 10.65 3.21
N ARG A 84 -0.27 9.86 4.29
CA ARG A 84 -1.33 8.88 4.50
C ARG A 84 -2.61 9.70 4.47
N SER A 85 -3.38 9.60 3.39
CA SER A 85 -4.78 10.05 3.40
C SER A 85 -5.35 9.51 4.69
N SER A 86 -5.79 10.40 5.59
CA SER A 86 -6.13 10.12 6.99
C SER A 86 -6.68 8.71 7.11
N GLN A 87 -5.89 7.82 7.71
CA GLN A 87 -6.28 6.43 7.91
C GLN A 87 -7.69 6.46 8.52
N PRO A 88 -8.70 5.82 7.90
CA PRO A 88 -10.07 5.96 8.38
C PRO A 88 -10.11 5.53 9.84
N ALA A 89 -10.58 6.44 10.69
CA ALA A 89 -10.66 6.18 12.12
C ALA A 89 -11.56 4.96 12.34
N ALA A 90 -11.09 4.02 13.16
CA ALA A 90 -11.91 2.90 13.54
C ALA A 90 -13.17 3.42 14.25
N LYS A 91 -14.30 2.80 13.94
CA LYS A 91 -15.58 3.14 14.55
C LYS A 91 -15.61 2.61 15.97
N THR A 92 -16.24 3.38 16.83
CA THR A 92 -16.47 3.05 18.23
C THR A 92 -17.94 2.71 18.42
N CYS A 93 -18.22 1.62 19.13
CA CYS A 93 -19.58 1.27 19.49
C CYS A 93 -20.15 2.32 20.46
N PRO A 94 -21.34 2.92 20.20
CA PRO A 94 -21.90 3.95 21.06
C PRO A 94 -22.42 3.42 22.40
N VAL A 95 -22.61 2.09 22.54
CA VAL A 95 -23.14 1.46 23.76
C VAL A 95 -22.03 1.09 24.73
N CYS A 96 -20.94 0.49 24.24
CA CYS A 96 -19.86 -0.02 25.09
C CYS A 96 -18.48 0.63 24.85
N ALA A 97 -18.39 1.63 23.98
CA ALA A 97 -17.15 2.31 23.60
C ALA A 97 -16.04 1.41 23.02
N LYS A 98 -16.34 0.15 22.65
CA LYS A 98 -15.37 -0.75 22.01
C LYS A 98 -15.09 -0.32 20.58
N GLN A 99 -13.82 -0.35 20.18
CA GLN A 99 -13.40 -0.15 18.80
C GLN A 99 -13.71 -1.40 17.96
N VAL A 100 -14.49 -1.25 16.88
CA VAL A 100 -15.10 -2.38 16.15
C VAL A 100 -14.74 -2.45 14.67
N GLY A 101 -13.68 -1.74 14.26
CA GLY A 101 -13.19 -1.71 12.88
C GLY A 101 -13.66 -0.49 12.09
N ILE A 102 -13.25 -0.39 10.82
CA ILE A 102 -13.40 0.85 10.03
C ILE A 102 -14.73 0.96 9.27
N SER A 103 -15.46 -0.14 9.08
CA SER A 103 -16.69 -0.18 8.27
C SER A 103 -17.95 -0.12 9.13
N MET A 104 -19.04 0.40 8.57
CA MET A 104 -20.37 0.33 9.20
C MET A 104 -20.82 -1.12 9.39
N SER A 105 -20.52 -2.02 8.45
CA SER A 105 -20.84 -3.45 8.58
C SER A 105 -20.22 -4.09 9.82
N SER A 106 -19.00 -3.69 10.19
CA SER A 106 -18.34 -4.20 11.39
C SER A 106 -19.00 -3.68 12.66
N LEU A 107 -19.40 -2.40 12.68
CA LEU A 107 -20.18 -1.81 13.77
C LEU A 107 -21.57 -2.46 13.91
N THR A 108 -22.29 -2.64 12.81
CA THR A 108 -23.60 -3.31 12.78
C THR A 108 -23.49 -4.76 13.27
N ALA A 109 -22.48 -5.50 12.81
CA ALA A 109 -22.26 -6.87 13.27
C ALA A 109 -21.96 -6.94 14.77
N HIS A 110 -21.16 -6.01 15.30
CA HIS A 110 -20.91 -5.91 16.74
C HIS A 110 -22.20 -5.59 17.52
N MET A 111 -22.97 -4.59 17.08
CA MET A 111 -24.19 -4.18 17.77
C MET A 111 -25.24 -5.30 17.79
N ARG A 112 -25.47 -5.99 16.68
CA ARG A 112 -26.40 -7.13 16.62
C ARG A 112 -26.00 -8.29 17.53
N ARG A 113 -24.70 -8.53 17.72
CA ARG A 113 -24.20 -9.66 18.54
C ARG A 113 -24.12 -9.34 20.04
N HIS A 114 -23.71 -8.13 20.39
CA HIS A 114 -23.39 -7.77 21.77
C HIS A 114 -24.40 -6.81 22.42
N HIS A 115 -25.24 -6.15 21.62
CA HIS A 115 -26.24 -5.18 22.07
C HIS A 115 -27.57 -5.34 21.30
N PRO A 116 -28.20 -6.54 21.30
CA PRO A 116 -29.38 -6.83 20.48
C PRO A 116 -30.57 -5.92 20.80
N GLU A 117 -30.88 -5.70 22.09
CA GLU A 117 -31.99 -4.83 22.52
C GLU A 117 -31.77 -3.37 22.08
N ALA A 118 -30.55 -2.85 22.22
CA ALA A 118 -30.21 -1.49 21.79
C ALA A 118 -30.17 -1.35 20.26
N TRP A 119 -29.94 -2.43 19.51
CA TRP A 119 -30.01 -2.46 18.06
C TRP A 119 -31.47 -2.41 17.58
N GLU A 120 -32.35 -3.23 18.15
CA GLU A 120 -33.78 -3.28 17.82
C GLU A 120 -34.49 -1.95 18.09
N GLN A 121 -34.20 -1.30 19.22
CA GLN A 121 -34.74 0.02 19.55
C GLN A 121 -34.31 1.10 18.55
N ARG A 122 -33.07 1.05 18.06
CA ARG A 122 -32.57 1.98 17.03
C ARG A 122 -33.24 1.73 15.68
N GLU A 123 -33.36 0.48 15.24
CA GLU A 123 -34.06 0.14 13.98
C GLU A 123 -35.55 0.51 14.02
N ALA A 124 -36.19 0.45 15.19
CA ALA A 124 -37.57 0.91 15.37
C ALA A 124 -37.71 2.44 15.31
N SER A 125 -36.68 3.20 15.68
CA SER A 125 -36.68 4.68 15.67
C SER A 125 -36.32 5.30 14.31
N GLU A 126 -35.72 4.52 13.40
CA GLU A 126 -35.32 4.96 12.04
C GLU A 126 -36.38 4.61 10.96
N LYS A 127 -37.53 4.05 11.35
CA LYS A 127 -38.72 3.82 10.51
C LYS A 127 -39.79 4.86 10.78
#